data_AF-A0AAN9VHB8-F1
#
_entry.id   AF-A0AAN9VHB8-F1
#
_cell.length_a   1.000
_cell.length_b   1.000
_cell.length_c   1.000
_cell.angle_alpha   90.00
_cell.angle_beta   90.00
_cell.angle_gamma   90.00
#
_symmetry.space_group_name_H-M   'P 1'
#
loop_
_entity.id
_entity.type
_entity.pdbx_description
1 polymer ?
#
loop_
_entity_poly.entity_id
_entity_poly.type
_entity_poly.pdbx_seq_one_letter_code
_entity_poly.pdbx_strand_id
1 'polypeptide(L)'
;MPTVIVIDVSLSMTRPVPVPDSVETYSRLNLAIHGVNSLLDYLALHSKLEFVALIAFSSLYEIVSPFTRDFDALKSKLQQLEEYDKTCVESALVGVNRLVLGEWGSATPCQVVLITDGSVGVGPMSLKHSLNTLNRRDPSNPFPLPFSFPCKLSVMCISPPDDSGLLLGLPYYHKLVELAGLDSSVHIPEGMLTVKSVQTMFSKLAEANFASFTGTLKCGNLGSRIILYPAPQPFTKTSDFESIKKSISDTIEVCGFLDVADVGSPMAVSRHLVLPHSSGKIEGFSPTGVKVDMDSEEDSVLDDGRMASFCVLLHGALKVENMAALCLLAEDWFGVIYSWADSKKKSNLMLTVLEPGSGAVPWLGDIMKLTSVEDFMANNHDNDPVPAFPVRPSEKRSYSQNCVVWIRQAGLQSDIQKILRHARKLPEKTQQFYKELNRLRRAAISFGFIELLDGLAAIFERECTILPGSAHPDCALQLTHAAGVLRKPYSREVKFTISPLRTKFVNDD
;
A
#
# COMPACT_ATOMS: atom_id res chain seq x y z
N MET A 1 4.24 11.78 -0.97
CA MET A 1 5.14 11.49 0.16
C MET A 1 5.01 12.70 1.08
N PRO A 2 5.04 12.55 2.41
CA PRO A 2 5.11 13.68 3.31
C PRO A 2 6.50 13.79 3.92
N THR A 3 6.87 15.02 4.24
CA THR A 3 8.17 15.37 4.80
C THR A 3 7.99 16.08 6.13
N VAL A 4 8.78 15.69 7.13
CA VAL A 4 8.82 16.34 8.44
C VAL A 4 10.18 17.01 8.61
N ILE A 5 10.16 18.34 8.70
CA ILE A 5 11.34 19.14 9.00
C ILE A 5 11.40 19.31 10.51
N VAL A 6 12.50 18.84 11.11
CA VAL A 6 12.72 18.86 12.55
C VAL A 6 13.91 19.76 12.84
N ILE A 7 13.68 20.96 13.37
CA ILE A 7 14.71 21.96 13.60
C ILE A 7 15.07 22.08 15.08
N ASP A 8 16.36 21.96 15.37
CA ASP A 8 16.92 22.20 16.70
C ASP A 8 16.90 23.71 16.98
N VAL A 9 16.29 24.07 18.10
CA VAL A 9 16.20 25.45 18.60
C VAL A 9 16.85 25.59 19.98
N SER A 10 17.70 24.63 20.37
CA SER A 10 18.44 24.68 21.62
C SER A 10 19.54 25.75 21.62
N LEU A 11 20.03 26.09 22.82
CA LEU A 11 21.02 27.15 23.01
C LEU A 11 22.32 26.92 22.23
N SER A 12 22.66 25.69 21.83
CA SER A 12 23.85 25.45 21.00
C SER A 12 23.72 26.01 19.58
N MET A 13 22.50 26.20 19.08
CA MET A 13 22.22 26.75 17.76
C MET A 13 22.40 28.27 17.70
N THR A 14 22.54 28.96 18.83
CA THR A 14 22.74 30.42 18.90
C THR A 14 24.21 30.82 18.74
N ARG A 15 25.12 29.84 18.68
CA ARG A 15 26.56 30.10 18.52
C ARG A 15 26.82 30.94 17.26
N PRO A 16 27.61 32.02 17.37
CA PRO A 16 27.92 32.86 16.23
C PRO A 16 28.83 32.12 15.24
N VAL A 17 28.58 32.34 13.95
CA VAL A 17 29.38 31.84 12.85
C VAL A 17 30.17 33.01 12.27
N PRO A 18 31.52 33.00 12.38
CA PRO A 18 32.33 34.06 11.80
C PRO A 18 32.31 33.94 10.28
N VAL A 19 31.63 34.86 9.61
CA VAL A 19 31.63 34.94 8.15
C VAL A 19 32.74 35.93 7.74
N PRO A 20 33.79 35.49 7.03
CA PRO A 20 34.79 36.42 6.50
C PRO A 20 34.12 37.40 5.52
N ASP A 21 34.46 38.69 5.64
CA ASP A 21 33.99 39.80 4.79
C ASP A 21 32.54 40.28 4.98
N SER A 22 31.85 39.87 6.05
CA SER A 22 30.50 40.36 6.42
C SER A 22 30.50 41.12 7.75
N VAL A 23 29.75 42.22 7.84
CA VAL A 23 29.47 42.92 9.11
C VAL A 23 28.41 42.17 9.94
N GLU A 24 27.59 41.34 9.31
CA GLU A 24 26.54 40.56 9.95
C GLU A 24 27.09 39.27 10.58
N THR A 25 26.82 39.09 11.87
CA THR A 25 27.06 37.84 12.60
C THR A 25 25.85 36.93 12.49
N TYR A 26 25.97 35.82 11.76
CA TYR A 26 24.93 34.80 11.67
C TYR A 26 25.05 33.82 12.84
N SER A 27 23.93 33.38 13.42
CA SER A 27 23.92 32.19 14.28
C SER A 27 23.78 30.91 13.45
N ARG A 28 24.10 29.75 14.05
CA ARG A 28 23.84 28.44 13.42
C ARG A 28 22.35 28.25 13.12
N LEU A 29 21.45 28.77 13.97
CA LEU A 29 20.00 28.78 13.74
C LEU A 29 19.62 29.60 12.50
N ASN A 30 20.22 30.79 12.31
CA ASN A 30 19.96 31.59 11.11
C ASN A 30 20.38 30.84 9.84
N LEU A 31 21.54 30.18 9.85
CA LEU A 31 21.99 29.35 8.73
C LEU A 31 21.06 28.16 8.49
N ALA A 32 20.58 27.51 9.55
CA ALA A 32 19.58 26.44 9.46
C ALA A 32 18.30 26.94 8.77
N ILE A 33 17.79 28.11 9.15
CA ILE A 33 16.62 28.73 8.53
C ILE A 33 16.86 29.01 7.04
N HIS A 34 18.03 29.54 6.67
CA HIS A 34 18.38 29.74 5.25
C HIS A 34 18.44 28.44 4.46
N GLY A 35 18.98 27.36 5.05
CA GLY A 35 19.01 26.03 4.44
C GLY A 35 17.60 25.46 4.24
N VAL A 36 16.75 25.54 5.27
CA VAL A 36 15.35 25.09 5.18
C VAL A 36 14.57 25.90 4.15
N ASN A 37 14.75 27.23 4.08
CA ASN A 37 14.13 28.06 3.06
C ASN A 37 14.53 27.60 1.65
N SER A 38 15.81 27.31 1.43
CA SER A 38 16.31 26.77 0.14
C SER A 38 15.65 25.44 -0.22
N LEU A 39 15.41 24.55 0.76
CA LEU A 39 14.68 23.31 0.54
C LEU A 39 13.21 23.57 0.20
N LEU A 40 12.54 24.46 0.93
CA LEU A 40 11.14 24.83 0.67
C LEU A 40 10.97 25.49 -0.71
N ASP A 41 11.93 26.31 -1.14
CA ASP A 41 11.97 26.89 -2.49
C ASP A 41 12.07 25.82 -3.57
N TYR A 42 12.97 24.84 -3.37
CA TYR A 42 13.10 23.70 -4.27
C TYR A 42 11.80 22.90 -4.35
N LEU A 43 11.17 22.60 -3.21
CA LEU A 43 9.90 21.86 -3.16
C LEU A 43 8.76 22.65 -3.81
N ALA A 44 8.72 23.97 -3.63
CA ALA A 44 7.73 24.84 -4.27
C ALA A 44 7.88 24.84 -5.80
N LEU A 45 9.10 24.65 -6.33
CA LEU A 45 9.33 24.59 -7.77
C LEU A 45 9.08 23.19 -8.34
N HIS A 46 9.67 22.16 -7.73
CA HIS A 46 9.76 20.82 -8.31
C HIS A 46 8.77 19.80 -7.72
N SER A 47 8.25 20.03 -6.52
CA SER A 47 7.48 19.05 -5.73
C SER A 47 6.28 19.67 -5.00
N LYS A 48 5.49 20.48 -5.72
CA LYS A 48 4.34 21.26 -5.19
C LYS A 48 3.27 20.45 -4.43
N LEU A 49 3.22 19.14 -4.65
CA LEU A 49 2.24 18.24 -4.04
C LEU A 49 2.71 17.64 -2.71
N GLU A 50 3.98 17.84 -2.35
CA GLU A 50 4.60 17.37 -1.11
C GLU A 50 3.99 18.08 0.10
N PHE A 51 3.55 17.27 1.06
CA PHE A 51 3.11 17.80 2.35
C PHE A 51 4.30 17.94 3.27
N VAL A 52 4.50 19.14 3.82
CA VAL A 52 5.59 19.42 4.75
C VAL A 52 5.02 19.81 6.10
N ALA A 53 5.54 19.21 7.16
CA ALA A 53 5.31 19.64 8.55
C ALA A 53 6.61 20.20 9.14
N LEU A 54 6.46 21.09 10.13
CA LEU A 54 7.57 21.71 10.84
C LEU A 54 7.45 21.44 12.33
N ILE A 55 8.48 20.82 12.89
CA ILE A 55 8.65 20.56 14.32
C ILE A 55 9.90 21.31 14.79
N ALA A 56 9.78 22.11 15.85
CA ALA A 56 10.93 22.66 16.56
C ALA A 56 11.17 21.85 17.83
N PHE A 57 12.44 21.66 18.20
CA PHE A 57 12.77 20.92 19.43
C PHE A 57 13.95 21.50 20.20
N SER A 58 13.86 21.35 21.52
CA SER A 58 14.92 21.55 22.51
C SER A 58 14.73 20.46 23.56
N SER A 59 14.42 20.78 24.83
CA SER A 59 14.13 19.78 25.87
C SER A 59 12.77 19.09 25.63
N LEU A 60 11.84 19.86 25.07
CA LEU A 60 10.55 19.43 24.56
C LEU A 60 10.51 19.63 23.03
N TYR A 61 9.47 19.14 22.38
CA TYR A 61 9.19 19.43 20.98
C TYR A 61 7.85 20.15 20.85
N GLU A 62 7.73 20.97 19.81
CA GLU A 62 6.51 21.65 19.43
C GLU A 62 6.24 21.44 17.93
N ILE A 63 4.97 21.19 17.59
CA ILE A 63 4.52 21.15 16.19
C ILE A 63 4.21 22.60 15.78
N VAL A 64 5.21 23.28 15.24
CA VAL A 64 5.11 24.67 14.75
C VAL A 64 4.13 24.77 13.58
N SER A 65 4.13 23.75 12.72
CA SER A 65 3.12 23.62 11.67
C SER A 65 2.77 22.17 11.38
N PRO A 66 1.47 21.82 11.33
CA PRO A 66 1.04 20.52 10.81
C PRO A 66 1.32 20.42 9.30
N PHE A 67 1.07 19.24 8.74
CA PHE A 67 1.28 18.99 7.30
C PHE A 67 0.51 19.97 6.43
N THR A 68 1.24 20.68 5.57
CA THR A 68 0.68 21.65 4.64
C THR A 68 1.45 21.63 3.31
N ARG A 69 0.83 22.16 2.26
CA ARG A 69 1.49 22.47 0.97
C ARG A 69 1.79 23.97 0.81
N ASP A 70 1.43 24.77 1.82
CA ASP A 70 1.70 26.19 1.85
C ASP A 70 3.13 26.43 2.37
N PHE A 71 4.08 26.43 1.44
CA PHE A 71 5.49 26.61 1.75
C PHE A 71 5.79 28.03 2.25
N ASP A 72 5.03 29.04 1.83
CA ASP A 72 5.26 30.43 2.26
C ASP A 72 4.80 30.68 3.70
N ALA A 73 3.70 30.02 4.12
CA ALA A 73 3.31 29.98 5.52
C ALA A 73 4.36 29.29 6.40
N LEU A 74 5.00 28.22 5.92
CA LEU A 74 6.11 27.56 6.62
C LEU A 74 7.32 28.49 6.78
N LYS A 75 7.73 29.19 5.71
CA LYS A 75 8.82 30.18 5.74
C LYS A 75 8.54 31.29 6.75
N SER A 76 7.30 31.79 6.79
CA SER A 76 6.89 32.84 7.73
C SER A 76 7.01 32.39 9.18
N LYS A 77 6.65 31.13 9.48
CA LYS A 77 6.79 30.53 10.81
C LYS A 77 8.24 30.27 11.20
N LEU A 78 9.11 29.92 10.25
CA LEU A 78 10.55 29.74 10.52
C LEU A 78 11.22 31.00 11.06
N GLN A 79 10.76 32.18 10.62
CA GLN A 79 11.26 33.47 11.10
C GLN A 79 10.84 33.80 12.53
N GLN A 80 9.85 33.09 13.08
CA GLN A 80 9.27 33.32 14.40
C GLN A 80 9.75 32.28 15.43
N LEU A 81 10.75 31.46 15.09
CA LEU A 81 11.28 30.46 16.01
C LEU A 81 11.99 31.12 17.19
N GLU A 82 11.64 30.68 18.40
CA GLU A 82 12.28 31.09 19.63
C GLU A 82 13.44 30.16 20.00
N GLU A 83 14.39 30.68 20.77
CA GLU A 83 15.54 29.95 21.28
C GLU A 83 15.23 29.35 22.65
N TYR A 84 15.67 28.12 22.87
CA TYR A 84 15.39 27.36 24.09
C TYR A 84 16.67 26.74 24.70
N ASP A 85 16.48 25.79 25.62
CA ASP A 85 17.48 25.29 26.55
C ASP A 85 18.45 24.22 25.96
N LYS A 86 18.10 22.93 26.02
CA LYS A 86 18.98 21.80 25.75
C LYS A 86 18.44 20.90 24.65
N THR A 87 19.31 20.38 23.79
CA THR A 87 18.95 19.41 22.76
C THR A 87 18.40 18.10 23.35
N CYS A 88 17.20 17.68 22.91
CA CYS A 88 16.64 16.35 23.16
C CYS A 88 16.04 15.73 21.89
N VAL A 89 16.91 15.12 21.08
CA VAL A 89 16.54 14.50 19.80
C VAL A 89 15.49 13.39 19.97
N GLU A 90 15.56 12.61 21.05
CA GLU A 90 14.62 11.53 21.29
C GLU A 90 13.17 12.04 21.42
N SER A 91 12.96 13.13 22.17
CA SER A 91 11.64 13.75 22.31
C SER A 91 11.09 14.18 20.96
N ALA A 92 11.94 14.77 20.11
CA ALA A 92 11.57 15.17 18.75
C ALA A 92 11.15 13.98 17.89
N LEU A 93 11.90 12.87 17.92
CA LEU A 93 11.59 11.65 17.17
C LEU A 93 10.29 10.98 17.65
N VAL A 94 9.96 11.06 18.96
CA VAL A 94 8.65 10.65 19.46
C VAL A 94 7.54 11.52 18.89
N GLY A 95 7.76 12.84 18.81
CA GLY A 95 6.84 13.77 18.17
C GLY A 95 6.61 13.47 16.70
N VAL A 96 7.68 13.20 15.95
CA VAL A 96 7.62 12.77 14.55
C VAL A 96 6.77 11.52 14.39
N ASN A 97 6.99 10.48 15.21
CA ASN A 97 6.20 9.25 15.16
C ASN A 97 4.70 9.52 15.35
N ARG A 98 4.35 10.32 16.35
CA ARG A 98 2.95 10.66 16.64
C ARG A 98 2.30 11.44 15.51
N LEU A 99 3.01 12.45 14.98
CA LEU A 99 2.51 13.30 13.91
C LEU A 99 2.26 12.51 12.62
N VAL A 100 3.22 11.67 12.21
CA VAL A 100 3.11 10.87 10.99
C VAL A 100 2.03 9.80 11.12
N LEU A 101 2.05 9.02 12.22
CA LEU A 101 1.06 7.96 12.42
C LEU A 101 -0.36 8.51 12.56
N GLY A 102 -0.52 9.70 13.14
CA GLY A 102 -1.83 10.36 13.30
C GLY A 102 -2.46 10.79 11.97
N GLU A 103 -1.66 11.25 11.01
CA GLU A 103 -2.15 11.82 9.75
C GLU A 103 -2.07 10.84 8.57
N TRP A 104 -0.98 10.07 8.47
CA TRP A 104 -0.66 9.25 7.30
C TRP A 104 -0.65 7.74 7.58
N GLY A 105 -0.77 7.33 8.85
CA GLY A 105 -0.70 5.94 9.27
C GLY A 105 0.70 5.31 9.12
N SER A 106 0.77 3.98 9.14
CA SER A 106 2.05 3.25 9.14
C SER A 106 2.56 2.84 7.77
N ALA A 107 1.73 2.91 6.72
CA ALA A 107 2.08 2.40 5.39
C ALA A 107 2.68 3.47 4.47
N THR A 108 2.50 4.76 4.79
CA THR A 108 2.90 5.86 3.92
C THR A 108 4.40 6.12 4.09
N PRO A 109 5.22 6.01 3.01
CA PRO A 109 6.62 6.38 3.09
C PRO A 109 6.76 7.87 3.39
N CYS A 110 7.65 8.22 4.31
CA CYS A 110 7.91 9.58 4.76
C CYS A 110 9.40 9.93 4.71
N GLN A 111 9.71 11.23 4.69
CA GLN A 111 11.06 11.72 4.88
C GLN A 111 11.14 12.59 6.13
N VAL A 112 12.20 12.40 6.92
CA VAL A 112 12.46 13.21 8.11
C VAL A 112 13.80 13.90 7.89
N VAL A 113 13.78 15.23 7.88
CA VAL A 113 14.98 16.07 7.79
C VAL A 113 15.24 16.67 9.16
N LEU A 114 16.24 16.15 9.87
CA LEU A 114 16.65 16.62 11.19
C LEU A 114 17.77 17.64 11.05
N ILE A 115 17.56 18.89 11.47
CA ILE A 115 18.54 19.96 11.42
C ILE A 115 19.03 20.26 12.84
N THR A 116 20.34 20.18 13.06
CA THR A 116 20.99 20.42 14.36
C THR A 116 22.43 20.85 14.14
N ASP A 117 23.13 21.34 15.16
CA ASP A 117 24.56 21.68 15.08
C ASP A 117 25.48 20.50 15.39
N GLY A 118 24.93 19.30 15.55
CA GLY A 118 25.68 18.09 15.88
C GLY A 118 25.97 17.93 17.38
N SER A 119 25.44 18.81 18.22
CA SER A 119 25.46 18.64 19.67
C SER A 119 24.64 17.40 20.08
N VAL A 120 25.15 16.60 21.02
CA VAL A 120 24.45 15.42 21.54
C VAL A 120 23.58 15.71 22.77
N GLY A 121 23.57 16.97 23.23
CA GLY A 121 22.95 17.37 24.49
C GLY A 121 23.71 16.89 25.72
N VAL A 122 23.25 17.31 26.91
CA VAL A 122 23.87 16.98 28.20
C VAL A 122 22.88 16.34 29.17
N GLY A 123 23.37 15.38 29.96
CA GLY A 123 22.61 14.75 31.05
C GLY A 123 21.59 13.68 30.59
N PRO A 124 20.57 13.40 31.41
CA PRO A 124 19.50 12.47 31.07
C PRO A 124 18.73 12.94 29.82
N MET A 125 18.34 12.00 28.96
CA MET A 125 17.70 12.24 27.65
C MET A 125 18.58 12.91 26.59
N SER A 126 19.89 13.07 26.85
CA SER A 126 20.87 13.38 25.78
C SER A 126 20.96 12.22 24.80
N LEU A 127 21.29 12.50 23.54
CA LEU A 127 21.41 11.48 22.51
C LEU A 127 22.41 10.38 22.92
N LYS A 128 23.53 10.77 23.53
CA LYS A 128 24.53 9.85 24.08
C LYS A 128 23.94 8.94 25.16
N HIS A 129 23.19 9.49 26.11
CA HIS A 129 22.56 8.69 27.16
C HIS A 129 21.51 7.74 26.57
N SER A 130 20.66 8.24 25.67
CA SER A 130 19.59 7.48 25.04
C SER A 130 20.11 6.29 24.25
N LEU A 131 21.17 6.47 23.45
CA LEU A 131 21.80 5.41 22.68
C LEU A 131 22.60 4.41 23.53
N ASN A 132 23.10 4.82 24.70
CA ASN A 132 23.79 3.91 25.62
C ASN A 132 22.82 3.05 26.45
N THR A 133 21.57 3.51 26.60
CA THR A 133 20.53 2.84 27.41
C THR A 133 19.58 1.98 26.58
N LEU A 134 19.71 1.94 25.24
CA LEU A 134 18.88 1.18 24.30
C LEU A 134 18.48 -0.22 24.81
N ASN A 135 19.45 -1.04 25.24
CA ASN A 135 19.22 -2.43 25.65
C ASN A 135 18.60 -2.59 27.04
N ARG A 136 18.44 -1.51 27.80
CA ARG A 136 17.97 -1.53 29.20
C ARG A 136 16.58 -0.88 29.34
N ARG A 137 15.92 -0.56 28.22
CA ARG A 137 14.64 0.14 28.21
C ARG A 137 13.48 -0.79 28.49
N ASP A 138 12.47 -0.22 29.13
CA ASP A 138 11.18 -0.86 29.34
C ASP A 138 10.45 -0.99 27.99
N PRO A 139 9.84 -2.14 27.66
CA PRO A 139 9.00 -2.31 26.47
C PRO A 139 7.88 -1.27 26.34
N SER A 140 7.42 -0.67 27.44
CA SER A 140 6.41 0.40 27.45
C SER A 140 6.92 1.75 26.96
N ASN A 141 8.24 1.98 26.94
CA ASN A 141 8.86 3.19 26.41
C ASN A 141 10.06 2.84 25.50
N PRO A 142 9.80 2.24 24.32
CA PRO A 142 10.84 1.89 23.38
C PRO A 142 11.51 3.14 22.81
N PHE A 143 12.74 2.98 22.33
CA PHE A 143 13.38 4.05 21.56
C PHE A 143 12.58 4.28 20.25
N PRO A 144 12.40 5.53 19.80
CA PRO A 144 11.52 5.86 18.68
C PRO A 144 12.03 5.38 17.30
N LEU A 145 13.21 4.78 17.22
CA LEU A 145 13.78 4.19 16.02
C LEU A 145 13.94 2.65 16.16
N PRO A 146 13.72 1.87 15.09
CA PRO A 146 13.27 2.32 13.76
C PRO A 146 11.84 2.90 13.80
N PHE A 147 11.53 3.79 12.85
CA PHE A 147 10.20 4.38 12.76
C PHE A 147 9.14 3.29 12.50
N SER A 148 7.92 3.51 12.98
CA SER A 148 6.79 2.59 12.76
C SER A 148 6.16 2.70 11.36
N PHE A 149 6.84 3.41 10.45
CA PHE A 149 6.47 3.64 9.05
C PHE A 149 7.75 3.69 8.21
N PRO A 150 7.69 3.41 6.90
CA PRO A 150 8.86 3.51 6.02
C PRO A 150 9.38 4.95 6.01
N CYS A 151 10.59 5.18 6.51
CA CYS A 151 11.10 6.53 6.70
C CYS A 151 12.59 6.64 6.38
N LYS A 152 12.94 7.62 5.55
CA LYS A 152 14.34 8.05 5.37
C LYS A 152 14.65 9.19 6.35
N LEU A 153 15.66 9.00 7.20
CA LEU A 153 16.16 10.02 8.12
C LEU A 153 17.41 10.69 7.53
N SER A 154 17.30 11.97 7.21
CA SER A 154 18.44 12.79 6.77
C SER A 154 18.80 13.81 7.84
N VAL A 155 19.99 13.68 8.41
CA VAL A 155 20.50 14.57 9.46
C VAL A 155 21.39 15.64 8.83
N MET A 156 21.03 16.91 8.99
CA MET A 156 21.74 18.09 8.48
C MET A 156 22.49 18.75 9.64
N CYS A 157 23.80 18.56 9.70
CA CYS A 157 24.65 19.10 10.76
C CYS A 157 25.17 20.50 10.39
N ILE A 158 24.66 21.55 11.03
CA ILE A 158 25.07 22.95 10.83
C ILE A 158 26.30 23.27 11.68
N SER A 159 27.43 22.66 11.33
CA SER A 159 28.70 22.90 12.00
C SER A 159 29.88 22.70 11.03
N PRO A 160 31.01 23.41 11.19
CA PRO A 160 32.21 23.14 10.40
C PRO A 160 32.69 21.69 10.59
N PRO A 161 33.29 21.07 9.56
CA PRO A 161 33.77 19.68 9.63
C PRO A 161 34.86 19.49 10.71
N ASP A 162 35.65 20.52 10.99
CA ASP A 162 36.72 20.50 11.99
C ASP A 162 36.24 20.87 13.41
N ASP A 163 34.94 21.13 13.62
CA ASP A 163 34.41 21.48 14.94
C ASP A 163 34.51 20.29 15.90
N SER A 164 35.26 20.47 16.99
CA SER A 164 35.42 19.45 18.03
C SER A 164 34.10 18.92 18.59
N GLY A 165 33.08 19.78 18.71
CA GLY A 165 31.75 19.38 19.15
C GLY A 165 31.07 18.42 18.16
N LEU A 166 31.18 18.70 16.86
CA LEU A 166 30.66 17.85 15.79
C LEU A 166 31.39 16.52 15.76
N LEU A 167 32.73 16.52 15.82
CA LEU A 167 33.54 15.29 15.78
C LEU A 167 33.20 14.32 16.93
N LEU A 168 32.87 14.86 18.12
CA LEU A 168 32.41 14.06 19.25
C LEU A 168 30.97 13.54 19.07
N GLY A 169 30.10 14.31 18.42
CA GLY A 169 28.70 13.98 18.20
C GLY A 169 28.45 13.05 17.02
N LEU A 170 29.28 13.13 15.98
CA LEU A 170 29.08 12.46 14.69
C LEU A 170 28.88 10.93 14.79
N PRO A 171 29.64 10.17 15.62
CA PRO A 171 29.40 8.74 15.78
C PRO A 171 27.99 8.41 16.31
N TYR A 172 27.41 9.28 17.13
CA TYR A 172 26.06 9.10 17.66
C TYR A 172 24.99 9.35 16.59
N TYR A 173 25.19 10.35 15.72
CA TYR A 173 24.28 10.61 14.61
C TYR A 173 24.37 9.54 13.51
N HIS A 174 25.56 8.99 13.23
CA HIS A 174 25.69 7.82 12.37
C HIS A 174 24.95 6.60 12.93
N LYS A 175 25.08 6.33 14.23
CA LYS A 175 24.33 5.26 14.90
C LYS A 175 22.81 5.51 14.86
N LEU A 176 22.38 6.77 14.98
CA LEU A 176 20.96 7.15 14.86
C LEU A 176 20.41 6.82 13.47
N VAL A 177 21.16 7.19 12.42
CA VAL A 177 20.83 6.92 11.02
C VAL A 177 20.83 5.41 10.72
N GLU A 178 21.78 4.67 11.28
CA GLU A 178 21.82 3.20 11.18
C GLU A 178 20.59 2.54 11.83
N LEU A 179 20.15 3.03 12.99
CA LEU A 179 18.93 2.55 13.65
C LEU A 179 17.65 2.91 12.90
N ALA A 180 17.62 4.04 12.19
CA ALA A 180 16.50 4.39 11.32
C ALA A 180 16.40 3.44 10.12
N GLY A 181 17.55 2.94 9.62
CA GLY A 181 17.64 2.08 8.45
C GLY A 181 17.33 2.82 7.15
N LEU A 182 17.10 2.07 6.08
CA LEU A 182 16.90 2.60 4.71
C LEU A 182 18.09 3.47 4.24
N ASP A 183 17.96 4.19 3.13
CA ASP A 183 19.00 5.08 2.59
C ASP A 183 19.21 6.36 3.43
N SER A 184 19.03 6.28 4.75
CA SER A 184 19.22 7.38 5.71
C SER A 184 20.67 7.84 5.75
N SER A 185 20.91 9.13 6.00
CA SER A 185 22.23 9.75 5.80
C SER A 185 22.50 10.93 6.74
N VAL A 186 23.77 11.18 7.04
CA VAL A 186 24.24 12.40 7.73
C VAL A 186 24.93 13.30 6.71
N HIS A 187 24.61 14.58 6.72
CA HIS A 187 25.15 15.60 5.83
C HIS A 187 25.84 16.69 6.66
N ILE A 188 27.02 17.11 6.18
CA ILE A 188 27.86 18.14 6.79
C ILE A 188 28.23 19.13 5.67
N PRO A 189 28.24 20.45 5.93
CA PRO A 189 28.65 21.43 4.94
C PRO A 189 30.13 21.25 4.55
N GLU A 190 30.41 21.39 3.26
CA GLU A 190 31.77 21.31 2.73
C GLU A 190 32.52 22.63 2.97
N GLY A 191 33.69 22.55 3.62
CA GLY A 191 34.55 23.70 3.89
C GLY A 191 34.06 24.60 5.02
N MET A 192 34.27 25.92 4.87
CA MET A 192 33.86 26.89 5.90
C MET A 192 32.33 26.98 5.99
N LEU A 193 31.83 27.14 7.22
CA LEU A 193 30.39 27.28 7.48
C LEU A 193 29.93 28.67 7.03
N THR A 194 29.13 28.72 5.97
CA THR A 194 28.58 29.93 5.36
C THR A 194 27.16 29.67 4.87
N VAL A 195 26.39 30.72 4.56
CA VAL A 195 25.05 30.58 3.96
C VAL A 195 25.12 29.74 2.68
N LYS A 196 26.13 29.98 1.82
CA LYS A 196 26.31 29.27 0.57
C LYS A 196 26.63 27.78 0.76
N SER A 197 27.51 27.43 1.70
CA SER A 197 27.83 26.02 1.95
C SER A 197 26.64 25.25 2.54
N VAL A 198 25.84 25.89 3.38
CA VAL A 198 24.59 25.31 3.89
C VAL A 198 23.55 25.17 2.78
N GLN A 199 23.30 26.20 1.97
CA GLN A 199 22.38 26.11 0.82
C GLN A 199 22.78 24.97 -0.13
N THR A 200 24.08 24.86 -0.46
CA THR A 200 24.59 23.77 -1.32
C THR A 200 24.33 22.39 -0.71
N MET A 201 24.50 22.25 0.60
CA MET A 201 24.20 21.01 1.32
C MET A 201 22.71 20.64 1.23
N PHE A 202 21.80 21.61 1.41
CA PHE A 202 20.36 21.39 1.27
C PHE A 202 19.94 21.13 -0.18
N SER A 203 20.56 21.78 -1.17
CA SER A 203 20.31 21.50 -2.59
C SER A 203 20.72 20.07 -2.96
N LYS A 204 21.88 19.60 -2.50
CA LYS A 204 22.32 18.20 -2.69
C LYS A 204 21.32 17.20 -2.09
N LEU A 205 20.77 17.49 -0.90
CA LEU A 205 19.71 16.69 -0.30
C LEU A 205 18.44 16.73 -1.16
N ALA A 206 18.04 17.91 -1.60
CA ALA A 206 16.85 18.15 -2.40
C ALA A 206 16.87 17.35 -3.71
N GLU A 207 17.98 17.43 -4.44
CA GLU A 207 18.23 16.69 -5.68
C GLU A 207 18.24 15.18 -5.46
N ALA A 208 18.87 14.70 -4.38
CA ALA A 208 18.96 13.27 -4.10
C ALA A 208 17.62 12.63 -3.68
N ASN A 209 16.80 13.36 -2.92
CA ASN A 209 15.64 12.76 -2.23
C ASN A 209 14.29 13.20 -2.80
N PHE A 210 14.24 14.32 -3.51
CA PHE A 210 13.00 14.94 -3.99
C PHE A 210 13.00 15.15 -5.51
N ALA A 211 13.96 14.54 -6.23
CA ALA A 211 13.90 14.47 -7.68
C ALA A 211 12.59 13.80 -8.12
N SER A 212 11.86 14.48 -8.99
CA SER A 212 10.66 13.93 -9.61
C SER A 212 11.04 12.83 -10.60
N PHE A 213 10.26 11.76 -10.63
CA PHE A 213 10.40 10.77 -11.68
C PHE A 213 9.79 11.34 -12.97
N THR A 214 10.58 11.37 -14.04
CA THR A 214 10.12 11.73 -15.38
C THR A 214 10.18 10.53 -16.30
N GLY A 215 9.09 10.24 -17.00
CA GLY A 215 9.03 9.14 -17.96
C GLY A 215 8.19 9.49 -19.18
N THR A 216 7.91 8.49 -20.01
CA THR A 216 7.03 8.57 -21.18
C THR A 216 5.90 7.57 -21.02
N LEU A 217 4.65 8.04 -21.11
CA LEU A 217 3.49 7.18 -21.21
C LEU A 217 3.18 6.96 -22.69
N LYS A 218 3.06 5.70 -23.12
CA LYS A 218 2.78 5.32 -24.50
C LYS A 218 1.57 4.40 -24.61
N CYS A 219 0.83 4.52 -25.70
CA CYS A 219 -0.23 3.61 -26.12
C CYS A 219 -0.12 3.46 -27.64
N GLY A 220 0.61 2.44 -28.09
CA GLY A 220 1.02 2.32 -29.49
C GLY A 220 1.81 3.56 -29.95
N ASN A 221 1.30 4.26 -30.95
CA ASN A 221 1.93 5.47 -31.50
C ASN A 221 1.59 6.76 -30.74
N LEU A 222 0.63 6.72 -29.80
CA LEU A 222 0.29 7.85 -28.95
C LEU A 222 1.23 7.88 -27.75
N GLY A 223 1.74 9.05 -27.39
CA GLY A 223 2.53 9.17 -26.18
C GLY A 223 2.72 10.60 -25.72
N SER A 224 3.06 10.74 -24.44
CA SER A 224 3.41 12.03 -23.83
C SER A 224 4.38 11.83 -22.69
N ARG A 225 5.21 12.83 -22.41
CA ARG A 225 6.05 12.83 -21.21
C ARG A 225 5.19 13.04 -19.98
N ILE A 226 5.57 12.35 -18.92
CA ILE A 226 4.85 12.34 -17.65
C ILE A 226 5.79 12.51 -16.48
N ILE A 227 5.24 13.02 -15.39
CA ILE A 227 5.80 12.95 -14.05
C ILE A 227 4.95 12.00 -13.21
N LEU A 228 5.59 11.11 -12.47
CA LEU A 228 4.95 10.31 -11.44
C LEU A 228 5.16 10.95 -10.08
N TYR A 229 4.07 11.18 -9.34
CA TYR A 229 4.12 11.77 -8.01
C TYR A 229 3.38 10.94 -6.95
N PRO A 230 4.00 10.57 -5.81
CA PRO A 230 5.43 10.72 -5.51
C PRO A 230 6.29 9.89 -6.48
N ALA A 231 7.61 10.10 -6.48
CA ALA A 231 8.50 9.26 -7.29
C ALA A 231 8.37 7.78 -6.83
N PRO A 232 8.28 6.82 -7.76
CA PRO A 232 8.24 5.40 -7.43
C PRO A 232 9.56 4.96 -6.81
N GLN A 233 9.47 4.27 -5.67
CA GLN A 233 10.62 3.62 -5.06
C GLN A 233 10.86 2.25 -5.70
N PRO A 234 12.12 1.80 -5.80
CA PRO A 234 12.42 0.45 -6.25
C PRO A 234 11.72 -0.59 -5.39
N PHE A 235 11.03 -1.52 -6.02
CA PHE A 235 10.42 -2.65 -5.32
C PHE A 235 11.53 -3.63 -4.93
N THR A 236 11.56 -4.00 -3.65
CA THR A 236 12.49 -5.03 -3.14
C THR A 236 11.71 -6.09 -2.40
N LYS A 237 11.80 -7.35 -2.86
CA LYS A 237 11.21 -8.50 -2.17
C LYS A 237 12.32 -9.45 -1.78
N THR A 238 12.51 -9.61 -0.47
CA THR A 238 13.42 -10.59 0.11
C THR A 238 12.65 -11.88 0.36
N SER A 239 13.03 -12.93 -0.35
CA SER A 239 12.62 -14.31 -0.06
C SER A 239 13.75 -15.03 0.69
N ASP A 240 13.49 -16.25 1.17
CA ASP A 240 14.46 -17.03 1.96
C ASP A 240 15.78 -17.29 1.22
N PHE A 241 15.79 -17.21 -0.13
CA PHE A 241 16.95 -17.56 -0.96
C PHE A 241 17.38 -16.47 -1.96
N GLU A 242 16.52 -15.49 -2.25
CA GLU A 242 16.79 -14.45 -3.25
C GLU A 242 16.17 -13.10 -2.86
N SER A 243 16.89 -12.02 -3.17
CA SER A 243 16.38 -10.64 -3.10
C SER A 243 16.21 -10.10 -4.51
N ILE A 244 14.96 -9.83 -4.90
CA ILE A 244 14.64 -9.26 -6.20
C ILE A 244 14.41 -7.77 -6.02
N LYS A 245 15.23 -6.96 -6.70
CA LYS A 245 15.07 -5.50 -6.81
C LYS A 245 14.62 -5.14 -8.22
N LYS A 246 13.44 -4.55 -8.36
CA LYS A 246 12.88 -4.06 -9.64
C LYS A 246 12.60 -2.56 -9.55
N SER A 247 12.88 -1.83 -10.63
CA SER A 247 12.55 -0.40 -10.78
C SER A 247 11.63 -0.22 -11.97
N ILE A 248 10.76 0.80 -11.90
CA ILE A 248 9.86 1.14 -13.01
C ILE A 248 10.72 1.69 -14.16
N SER A 249 10.38 1.27 -15.39
CA SER A 249 10.99 1.76 -16.64
C SER A 249 10.64 3.22 -16.90
N ASP A 250 11.54 3.94 -17.56
CA ASP A 250 11.30 5.31 -18.04
C ASP A 250 10.17 5.37 -19.07
N THR A 251 9.81 4.24 -19.69
CA THR A 251 8.66 4.12 -20.59
C THR A 251 7.60 3.21 -19.98
N ILE A 252 6.41 3.76 -19.78
CA ILE A 252 5.21 3.04 -19.34
C ILE A 252 4.35 2.80 -20.57
N GLU A 253 4.12 1.55 -20.92
CA GLU A 253 3.38 1.17 -22.12
C GLU A 253 2.00 0.63 -21.75
N VAL A 254 0.94 1.21 -22.32
CA VAL A 254 -0.43 0.73 -22.21
C VAL A 254 -0.58 -0.50 -23.11
N CYS A 255 -0.92 -1.63 -22.51
CA CYS A 255 -1.07 -2.92 -23.21
C CYS A 255 -2.54 -3.28 -23.47
N GLY A 256 -3.48 -2.62 -22.80
CA GLY A 256 -4.90 -2.89 -22.98
C GLY A 256 -5.78 -2.09 -22.02
N PHE A 257 -7.09 -2.26 -22.16
CA PHE A 257 -8.11 -1.60 -21.35
C PHE A 257 -9.03 -2.63 -20.73
N LEU A 258 -9.45 -2.38 -19.50
CA LEU A 258 -10.33 -3.24 -18.72
C LEU A 258 -11.39 -2.36 -18.05
N ASP A 259 -12.59 -2.90 -17.85
CA ASP A 259 -13.61 -2.23 -17.06
C ASP A 259 -13.14 -2.05 -15.62
N VAL A 260 -13.42 -0.89 -15.02
CA VAL A 260 -13.06 -0.62 -13.61
C VAL A 260 -13.68 -1.65 -12.67
N ALA A 261 -14.86 -2.18 -13.01
CA ALA A 261 -15.53 -3.22 -12.25
C ALA A 261 -14.75 -4.55 -12.24
N ASP A 262 -14.10 -4.90 -13.34
CA ASP A 262 -13.33 -6.14 -13.49
C ASP A 262 -11.95 -6.04 -12.85
N VAL A 263 -11.32 -4.86 -12.94
CA VAL A 263 -10.09 -4.57 -12.18
C VAL A 263 -10.37 -4.67 -10.68
N GLY A 264 -11.49 -4.11 -10.22
CA GLY A 264 -11.85 -4.06 -8.81
C GLY A 264 -10.85 -3.25 -8.00
N SER A 265 -10.41 -3.78 -6.86
CA SER A 265 -9.48 -3.12 -5.94
C SER A 265 -8.28 -4.04 -5.66
N PRO A 266 -7.34 -4.20 -6.61
CA PRO A 266 -6.18 -5.06 -6.41
C PRO A 266 -5.27 -4.52 -5.32
N MET A 267 -4.47 -5.42 -4.73
CA MET A 267 -3.40 -5.02 -3.82
C MET A 267 -2.37 -4.18 -4.58
N ALA A 268 -2.06 -3.01 -4.02
CA ALA A 268 -1.14 -2.06 -4.61
C ALA A 268 0.16 -2.05 -3.81
N VAL A 269 1.30 -2.07 -4.51
CA VAL A 269 2.60 -1.75 -3.93
C VAL A 269 2.65 -0.27 -3.60
N SER A 270 2.23 0.57 -4.56
CA SER A 270 2.23 2.02 -4.42
C SER A 270 1.26 2.66 -5.41
N ARG A 271 0.95 3.94 -5.18
CA ARG A 271 0.07 4.74 -6.03
C ARG A 271 0.72 6.08 -6.35
N HIS A 272 0.60 6.49 -7.61
CA HIS A 272 1.27 7.67 -8.14
C HIS A 272 0.31 8.46 -9.02
N LEU A 273 0.21 9.76 -8.82
CA LEU A 273 -0.42 10.66 -9.78
C LEU A 273 0.41 10.68 -11.05
N VAL A 274 -0.26 10.59 -12.19
CA VAL A 274 0.36 10.73 -13.52
C VAL A 274 0.05 12.12 -14.02
N LEU A 275 1.06 12.97 -14.06
CA LEU A 275 0.95 14.37 -14.46
C LEU A 275 1.59 14.58 -15.83
N PRO A 276 0.99 15.36 -16.74
CA PRO A 276 1.67 15.72 -17.98
C PRO A 276 2.92 16.54 -17.67
N HIS A 277 4.01 16.23 -18.36
CA HIS A 277 5.22 17.02 -18.33
C HIS A 277 5.41 17.69 -19.68
N SER A 278 5.39 19.02 -19.68
CA SER A 278 5.74 19.80 -20.86
C SER A 278 7.21 19.61 -21.18
N SER A 279 7.51 18.91 -22.25
CA SER A 279 8.82 19.04 -22.89
C SER A 279 8.69 19.99 -24.07
N GLY A 280 9.52 21.02 -24.09
CA GLY A 280 9.89 21.67 -25.33
C GLY A 280 10.26 20.60 -26.37
N LYS A 281 9.57 20.66 -27.52
CA LYS A 281 9.80 19.92 -28.77
C LYS A 281 10.30 18.47 -28.59
N ILE A 282 9.38 17.52 -28.68
CA ILE A 282 9.71 16.16 -29.11
C ILE A 282 10.38 16.29 -30.48
N GLU A 283 11.66 15.91 -30.60
CA GLU A 283 12.36 15.83 -31.88
C GLU A 283 11.71 14.73 -32.75
N GLY A 284 10.61 15.12 -33.41
CA GLY A 284 10.17 14.51 -34.65
C GLY A 284 10.98 15.10 -35.79
N PHE A 285 11.54 14.23 -36.63
CA PHE A 285 12.20 14.55 -37.90
C PHE A 285 11.47 15.69 -38.66
N SER A 286 12.09 16.87 -38.72
CA SER A 286 11.76 17.96 -39.64
C SER A 286 12.91 18.06 -40.66
N PRO A 287 12.66 17.97 -41.98
CA PRO A 287 13.70 17.94 -43.01
C PRO A 287 14.23 19.33 -43.40
N THR A 288 14.14 20.32 -42.53
CA THR A 288 14.66 21.67 -42.84
C THR A 288 15.36 22.26 -41.63
N GLY A 289 16.68 22.10 -41.60
CA GLY A 289 17.55 22.73 -40.62
C GLY A 289 17.49 24.25 -40.76
N VAL A 290 16.89 24.90 -39.76
CA VAL A 290 17.08 26.32 -39.48
C VAL A 290 17.26 26.46 -37.98
N LYS A 291 18.46 26.94 -37.59
CA LYS A 291 18.77 27.32 -36.21
C LYS A 291 17.96 28.56 -35.85
N VAL A 292 17.27 28.51 -34.71
CA VAL A 292 16.72 29.71 -34.06
C VAL A 292 17.11 29.63 -32.59
N ASP A 293 17.86 30.64 -32.15
CA ASP A 293 18.29 30.86 -30.77
C ASP A 293 17.06 31.00 -29.85
N MET A 294 17.12 30.45 -28.63
CA MET A 294 16.06 30.57 -27.63
C MET A 294 16.59 31.30 -26.40
N ASP A 295 16.34 32.61 -26.37
CA ASP A 295 16.21 33.40 -25.16
C ASP A 295 14.81 33.21 -24.56
N SER A 296 14.71 33.38 -23.23
CA SER A 296 13.51 33.59 -22.38
C SER A 296 12.56 32.40 -22.10
N GLU A 297 12.64 31.87 -20.87
CA GLU A 297 11.77 30.81 -20.32
C GLU A 297 10.36 31.29 -19.90
N GLU A 298 10.08 32.59 -19.88
CA GLU A 298 8.79 33.14 -19.39
C GLU A 298 7.62 32.99 -20.39
N ASP A 299 7.90 32.82 -21.69
CA ASP A 299 6.85 32.66 -22.72
C ASP A 299 6.35 31.20 -22.87
N SER A 300 6.97 30.23 -22.21
CA SER A 300 6.70 28.79 -22.41
C SER A 300 5.37 28.30 -21.78
N VAL A 301 4.89 28.93 -20.71
CA VAL A 301 3.72 28.47 -19.95
C VAL A 301 2.39 28.77 -20.67
N LEU A 302 2.35 29.78 -21.54
CA LEU A 302 1.13 30.17 -22.26
C LEU A 302 0.83 29.30 -23.48
N ASP A 303 1.84 28.65 -24.07
CA ASP A 303 1.69 27.82 -25.28
C ASP A 303 1.39 26.34 -24.95
N ASP A 304 1.86 25.85 -23.79
CA ASP A 304 1.68 24.47 -23.34
C ASP A 304 0.21 24.07 -23.11
N GLY A 305 -0.65 25.02 -22.72
CA GLY A 305 -2.07 24.76 -22.51
C GLY A 305 -2.87 24.54 -23.80
N ARG A 306 -2.28 24.82 -24.97
CA ARG A 306 -2.92 24.67 -26.28
C ARG A 306 -2.47 23.42 -27.03
N MET A 307 -1.34 22.82 -26.63
CA MET A 307 -0.83 21.61 -27.23
C MET A 307 -1.65 20.39 -26.77
N ALA A 308 -2.07 19.57 -27.72
CA ALA A 308 -2.82 18.35 -27.42
C ALA A 308 -1.95 17.39 -26.59
N SER A 309 -2.44 16.97 -25.43
CA SER A 309 -1.73 16.06 -24.52
C SER A 309 -2.42 14.70 -24.47
N PHE A 310 -1.64 13.64 -24.73
CA PHE A 310 -2.14 12.26 -24.61
C PHE A 310 -2.63 11.96 -23.19
N CYS A 311 -1.97 12.45 -22.14
CA CYS A 311 -2.44 12.32 -20.76
C CYS A 311 -3.85 12.88 -20.56
N VAL A 312 -4.16 14.04 -21.14
CA VAL A 312 -5.48 14.67 -21.01
C VAL A 312 -6.53 13.86 -21.76
N LEU A 313 -6.20 13.38 -22.96
CA LEU A 313 -7.07 12.51 -23.75
C LEU A 313 -7.37 11.21 -23.01
N LEU A 314 -6.32 10.50 -22.54
CA LEU A 314 -6.44 9.24 -21.82
C LEU A 314 -7.27 9.41 -20.54
N HIS A 315 -7.02 10.46 -19.76
CA HIS A 315 -7.82 10.79 -18.58
C HIS A 315 -9.31 10.94 -18.91
N GLY A 316 -9.63 11.71 -19.95
CA GLY A 316 -11.01 11.93 -20.38
C GLY A 316 -11.69 10.64 -20.80
N ALA A 317 -11.02 9.84 -21.64
CA ALA A 317 -11.53 8.56 -22.12
C ALA A 317 -11.79 7.57 -20.98
N LEU A 318 -10.79 7.34 -20.11
CA LEU A 318 -10.93 6.40 -18.98
C LEU A 318 -12.06 6.80 -18.03
N LYS A 319 -12.25 8.10 -17.81
CA LYS A 319 -13.31 8.61 -16.95
C LYS A 319 -14.70 8.44 -17.56
N VAL A 320 -14.87 8.74 -18.84
CA VAL A 320 -16.17 8.67 -19.52
C VAL A 320 -16.60 7.23 -19.73
N GLU A 321 -15.68 6.38 -20.16
CA GLU A 321 -15.94 4.97 -20.42
C GLU A 321 -15.93 4.11 -19.15
N ASN A 322 -15.57 4.68 -17.99
CA ASN A 322 -15.42 3.95 -16.73
C ASN A 322 -14.47 2.73 -16.85
N MET A 323 -13.36 2.95 -17.55
CA MET A 323 -12.34 1.95 -17.83
C MET A 323 -11.02 2.30 -17.11
N ALA A 324 -10.13 1.31 -17.06
CA ALA A 324 -8.77 1.44 -16.61
C ALA A 324 -7.82 0.89 -17.68
N ALA A 325 -6.64 1.49 -17.80
CA ALA A 325 -5.59 1.09 -18.72
C ALA A 325 -4.59 0.17 -18.00
N LEU A 326 -4.44 -1.06 -18.47
CA LEU A 326 -3.39 -1.98 -18.04
C LEU A 326 -2.07 -1.56 -18.69
N CYS A 327 -1.03 -1.41 -17.87
CA CYS A 327 0.26 -0.88 -18.29
C CYS A 327 1.40 -1.83 -17.91
N LEU A 328 2.37 -1.99 -18.80
CA LEU A 328 3.66 -2.61 -18.51
C LEU A 328 4.60 -1.55 -17.91
N LEU A 329 5.08 -1.81 -16.70
CA LEU A 329 5.97 -0.94 -15.95
C LEU A 329 7.44 -1.36 -16.06
N ALA A 330 7.69 -2.66 -16.17
CA ALA A 330 8.99 -3.27 -16.41
C ALA A 330 8.78 -4.72 -16.89
N GLU A 331 9.86 -5.47 -17.12
CA GLU A 331 9.77 -6.89 -17.46
C GLU A 331 9.01 -7.67 -16.38
N ASP A 332 7.91 -8.31 -16.78
CA ASP A 332 6.98 -9.03 -15.90
C ASP A 332 6.54 -8.20 -14.67
N TRP A 333 6.22 -6.93 -14.92
CA TRP A 333 5.70 -6.03 -13.89
C TRP A 333 4.66 -5.08 -14.46
N PHE A 334 3.46 -5.10 -13.87
CA PHE A 334 2.29 -4.42 -14.38
C PHE A 334 1.75 -3.37 -13.42
N GLY A 335 1.02 -2.42 -13.98
CA GLY A 335 0.28 -1.40 -13.26
C GLY A 335 -1.04 -1.10 -13.94
N VAL A 336 -1.91 -0.38 -13.24
CA VAL A 336 -3.21 0.03 -13.77
C VAL A 336 -3.33 1.55 -13.64
N ILE A 337 -3.57 2.22 -14.76
CA ILE A 337 -3.85 3.65 -14.81
C ILE A 337 -5.36 3.85 -14.91
N TYR A 338 -5.91 4.72 -14.07
CA TYR A 338 -7.34 5.05 -14.07
C TYR A 338 -7.57 6.51 -13.71
N SER A 339 -8.78 7.01 -14.01
CA SER A 339 -9.19 8.33 -13.54
C SER A 339 -9.51 8.28 -12.05
N TRP A 340 -8.87 9.16 -11.28
CA TRP A 340 -9.08 9.29 -9.86
C TRP A 340 -9.50 10.71 -9.51
N ALA A 341 -10.52 10.83 -8.66
CA ALA A 341 -11.05 12.11 -8.20
C ALA A 341 -10.70 12.34 -6.73
N ASP A 342 -9.87 13.35 -6.47
CA ASP A 342 -9.56 13.85 -5.12
C ASP A 342 -10.80 14.54 -4.51
N SER A 343 -11.58 15.20 -5.38
CA SER A 343 -12.83 15.85 -5.02
C SER A 343 -13.81 15.81 -6.19
N LYS A 344 -15.06 16.20 -5.96
CA LYS A 344 -16.08 16.31 -7.03
C LYS A 344 -15.65 17.21 -8.20
N LYS A 345 -14.69 18.13 -7.99
CA LYS A 345 -14.25 19.13 -8.99
C LYS A 345 -12.91 18.81 -9.66
N LYS A 346 -12.06 17.98 -9.05
CA LYS A 346 -10.71 17.71 -9.54
C LYS A 346 -10.47 16.21 -9.69
N SER A 347 -10.23 15.78 -10.92
CA SER A 347 -9.79 14.42 -11.23
C SER A 347 -8.52 14.43 -12.06
N ASN A 348 -7.64 13.47 -11.79
CA ASN A 348 -6.36 13.27 -12.45
C ASN A 348 -6.19 11.79 -12.80
N LEU A 349 -5.18 11.47 -13.62
CA LEU A 349 -4.75 10.10 -13.78
C LEU A 349 -3.99 9.63 -12.53
N MET A 350 -4.27 8.40 -12.13
CA MET A 350 -3.53 7.72 -11.08
C MET A 350 -3.08 6.35 -11.56
N LEU A 351 -1.79 6.09 -11.40
CA LEU A 351 -1.17 4.80 -11.59
C LEU A 351 -1.16 4.04 -10.27
N THR A 352 -1.73 2.84 -10.27
CA THR A 352 -1.55 1.85 -9.22
C THR A 352 -0.53 0.81 -9.69
N VAL A 353 0.55 0.65 -8.93
CA VAL A 353 1.60 -0.32 -9.20
C VAL A 353 1.22 -1.64 -8.53
N LEU A 354 1.14 -2.72 -9.31
CA LEU A 354 0.82 -4.05 -8.79
C LEU A 354 2.07 -4.73 -8.24
N GLU A 355 1.90 -5.85 -7.55
CA GLU A 355 3.03 -6.71 -7.21
C GLU A 355 3.68 -7.25 -8.50
N PRO A 356 5.02 -7.35 -8.60
CA PRO A 356 5.64 -7.97 -9.77
C PRO A 356 5.19 -9.41 -10.00
N GLY A 357 5.12 -9.80 -11.26
CA GLY A 357 4.61 -11.10 -11.70
C GLY A 357 3.26 -11.03 -12.41
N SER A 358 3.00 -12.02 -13.25
CA SER A 358 1.78 -12.08 -14.05
C SER A 358 0.51 -12.48 -13.27
N GLY A 359 0.66 -13.02 -12.05
CA GLY A 359 -0.44 -13.46 -11.18
C GLY A 359 -0.85 -12.46 -10.09
N ALA A 360 -0.48 -11.18 -10.22
CA ALA A 360 -0.69 -10.16 -9.19
C ALA A 360 -2.18 -9.93 -8.85
N VAL A 361 -3.08 -10.19 -9.81
CA VAL A 361 -4.52 -10.02 -9.65
C VAL A 361 -5.24 -11.33 -9.98
N PRO A 362 -5.50 -12.21 -8.98
CA PRO A 362 -5.96 -13.58 -9.24
C PRO A 362 -7.26 -13.68 -10.04
N TRP A 363 -8.16 -12.71 -9.92
CA TRP A 363 -9.42 -12.69 -10.66
C TRP A 363 -9.30 -12.18 -12.10
N LEU A 364 -8.17 -11.59 -12.48
CA LEU A 364 -7.84 -11.31 -13.89
C LEU A 364 -7.09 -12.49 -14.54
N GLY A 365 -6.65 -13.47 -13.73
CA GLY A 365 -5.86 -14.60 -14.21
C GLY A 365 -4.41 -14.20 -14.51
N ASP A 366 -3.84 -14.84 -15.52
CA ASP A 366 -2.46 -14.60 -15.95
C ASP A 366 -2.43 -13.39 -16.89
N ILE A 367 -1.89 -12.26 -16.41
CA ILE A 367 -1.90 -10.99 -17.13
C ILE A 367 -1.23 -11.10 -18.51
N MET A 368 -0.21 -11.96 -18.64
CA MET A 368 0.51 -12.21 -19.90
C MET A 368 -0.34 -12.94 -20.95
N LYS A 369 -1.47 -13.54 -20.55
CA LYS A 369 -2.39 -14.26 -21.44
C LYS A 369 -3.66 -13.46 -21.76
N LEU A 370 -3.73 -12.21 -21.31
CA LEU A 370 -4.81 -11.31 -21.69
C LEU A 370 -4.65 -10.94 -23.16
N THR A 371 -5.75 -10.98 -23.89
CA THR A 371 -5.80 -10.67 -25.32
C THR A 371 -7.09 -9.91 -25.64
N SER A 372 -7.14 -9.31 -26.83
CA SER A 372 -8.35 -8.65 -27.29
C SER A 372 -9.45 -9.67 -27.59
N VAL A 373 -10.71 -9.24 -27.46
CA VAL A 373 -11.87 -10.09 -27.79
C VAL A 373 -11.86 -10.45 -29.28
N GLU A 374 -11.38 -9.53 -30.14
CA GLU A 374 -11.27 -9.74 -31.58
C GLU A 374 -10.25 -10.83 -31.92
N ASP A 375 -9.05 -10.77 -31.34
CA ASP A 375 -7.99 -11.76 -31.55
C ASP A 375 -8.36 -13.13 -30.97
N PHE A 376 -9.10 -13.14 -29.86
CA PHE A 376 -9.63 -14.37 -29.30
C PHE A 376 -10.63 -15.03 -30.26
N MET A 377 -11.58 -14.26 -30.82
CA MET A 377 -12.55 -14.78 -31.77
C MET A 377 -11.91 -15.20 -33.11
N ALA A 378 -10.87 -14.50 -33.56
CA ALA A 378 -10.17 -14.83 -34.80
C ALA A 378 -9.37 -16.14 -34.71
N ASN A 379 -8.82 -16.44 -33.53
CA ASN A 379 -7.97 -17.62 -33.32
C ASN A 379 -8.73 -18.84 -32.76
N ASN A 380 -9.96 -18.67 -32.27
CA ASN A 380 -10.82 -19.78 -31.87
C ASN A 380 -11.71 -20.24 -33.02
N HIS A 381 -11.45 -21.46 -33.49
CA HIS A 381 -12.29 -22.14 -34.48
C HIS A 381 -13.54 -22.79 -33.87
N ASP A 382 -13.59 -22.96 -32.54
CA ASP A 382 -14.72 -23.50 -31.81
C ASP A 382 -15.55 -22.38 -31.16
N ASN A 383 -16.88 -22.56 -31.12
CA ASN A 383 -17.86 -21.64 -30.51
C ASN A 383 -17.74 -21.59 -28.97
N ASP A 384 -16.53 -21.56 -28.43
CA ASP A 384 -16.30 -21.43 -27.00
C ASP A 384 -16.74 -20.05 -26.52
N PRO A 385 -17.46 -19.95 -25.39
CA PRO A 385 -17.92 -18.69 -24.87
C PRO A 385 -16.72 -17.81 -24.50
N VAL A 386 -16.81 -16.52 -24.84
CA VAL A 386 -15.79 -15.53 -24.49
C VAL A 386 -15.56 -15.57 -22.96
N PRO A 387 -14.32 -15.83 -22.50
CA PRO A 387 -13.99 -15.82 -21.09
C PRO A 387 -14.31 -14.46 -20.48
N ALA A 388 -14.99 -14.48 -19.33
CA ALA A 388 -15.37 -13.28 -18.61
C ALA A 388 -14.73 -13.24 -17.22
N PHE A 389 -14.54 -12.03 -16.70
CA PHE A 389 -14.10 -11.81 -15.33
C PHE A 389 -15.28 -11.94 -14.35
N PRO A 390 -15.02 -12.33 -13.08
CA PRO A 390 -13.75 -12.74 -12.52
C PRO A 390 -13.38 -14.20 -12.85
N VAL A 391 -12.09 -14.45 -13.10
CA VAL A 391 -11.53 -15.80 -13.22
C VAL A 391 -11.70 -16.51 -11.88
N ARG A 392 -12.45 -17.62 -11.90
CA ARG A 392 -12.69 -18.41 -10.70
C ARG A 392 -11.50 -19.33 -10.44
N PRO A 393 -11.07 -19.50 -9.17
CA PRO A 393 -10.04 -20.47 -8.84
C PRO A 393 -10.50 -21.88 -9.20
N SER A 394 -9.57 -22.73 -9.61
CA SER A 394 -9.81 -24.15 -9.91
C SER A 394 -10.47 -24.88 -8.73
N GLU A 395 -10.03 -24.55 -7.52
CA GLU A 395 -10.60 -25.07 -6.28
C GLU A 395 -11.45 -24.02 -5.55
N LYS A 396 -12.71 -24.39 -5.28
CA LYS A 396 -13.61 -23.55 -4.46
C LYS A 396 -13.08 -23.44 -3.04
N ARG A 397 -13.16 -22.25 -2.44
CA ARG A 397 -12.78 -22.04 -1.04
C ARG A 397 -13.79 -22.68 -0.08
N SER A 398 -13.38 -22.94 1.15
CA SER A 398 -14.21 -23.62 2.17
C SER A 398 -15.57 -22.96 2.40
N TYR A 399 -15.64 -21.63 2.41
CA TYR A 399 -16.89 -20.87 2.56
C TYR A 399 -17.80 -20.91 1.33
N SER A 400 -17.26 -21.31 0.16
CA SER A 400 -18.01 -21.52 -1.10
C SER A 400 -18.26 -23.01 -1.36
N GLN A 401 -17.94 -23.86 -0.38
CA GLN A 401 -18.18 -25.30 -0.41
C GLN A 401 -19.02 -25.70 0.80
N ASN A 402 -19.71 -26.84 0.70
CA ASN A 402 -20.45 -27.40 1.82
C ASN A 402 -19.51 -28.16 2.76
N CYS A 403 -18.62 -27.45 3.44
CA CYS A 403 -17.73 -28.02 4.44
C CYS A 403 -18.51 -28.42 5.72
N VAL A 404 -18.02 -29.46 6.41
CA VAL A 404 -18.60 -29.93 7.67
C VAL A 404 -17.59 -29.67 8.78
N VAL A 405 -18.01 -28.97 9.84
CA VAL A 405 -17.15 -28.56 10.96
C VAL A 405 -17.86 -28.82 12.28
N TRP A 406 -17.39 -29.82 13.05
CA TRP A 406 -17.99 -30.24 14.32
C TRP A 406 -17.08 -30.05 15.54
N ILE A 407 -16.13 -29.11 15.46
CA ILE A 407 -15.29 -28.73 16.61
C ILE A 407 -16.14 -28.13 17.74
N ARG A 408 -17.21 -27.40 17.39
CA ARG A 408 -18.17 -26.82 18.34
C ARG A 408 -19.51 -27.56 18.26
N GLN A 409 -20.13 -27.78 19.42
CA GLN A 409 -21.43 -28.46 19.55
C GLN A 409 -22.52 -27.85 18.65
N ALA A 410 -22.56 -26.51 18.55
CA ALA A 410 -23.54 -25.80 17.73
C ALA A 410 -23.51 -26.20 16.24
N GLY A 411 -22.33 -26.47 15.68
CA GLY A 411 -22.20 -26.89 14.28
C GLY A 411 -22.85 -28.26 14.04
N LEU A 412 -22.54 -29.22 14.91
CA LEU A 412 -23.13 -30.55 14.87
C LEU A 412 -24.65 -30.52 15.05
N GLN A 413 -25.13 -29.76 16.05
CA GLN A 413 -26.57 -29.59 16.27
C GLN A 413 -27.27 -28.96 15.07
N SER A 414 -26.66 -27.98 14.41
CA SER A 414 -27.24 -27.33 13.24
C SER A 414 -27.43 -28.28 12.06
N ASP A 415 -26.46 -29.19 11.83
CA ASP A 415 -26.53 -30.19 10.78
C ASP A 415 -27.61 -31.24 11.07
N ILE A 416 -27.67 -31.74 12.31
CA ILE A 416 -28.73 -32.67 12.74
C ILE A 416 -30.11 -32.00 12.61
N GLN A 417 -30.27 -30.78 13.12
CA GLN A 417 -31.52 -30.04 13.02
C GLN A 417 -31.93 -29.77 11.57
N LYS A 418 -30.98 -29.51 10.66
CA LYS A 418 -31.26 -29.37 9.22
C LYS A 418 -31.83 -30.66 8.63
N ILE A 419 -31.25 -31.81 8.96
CA ILE A 419 -31.75 -33.12 8.55
C ILE A 419 -33.16 -33.35 9.13
N LEU A 420 -33.38 -33.06 10.42
CA LEU A 420 -34.69 -33.21 11.06
C LEU A 420 -35.78 -32.31 10.47
N ARG A 421 -35.44 -31.07 10.09
CA ARG A 421 -36.37 -30.19 9.37
C ARG A 421 -36.81 -30.75 8.02
N HIS A 422 -35.93 -31.48 7.33
CA HIS A 422 -36.28 -32.16 6.08
C HIS A 422 -37.06 -33.45 6.34
N ALA A 423 -36.71 -34.21 7.37
CA ALA A 423 -37.43 -35.42 7.80
C ALA A 423 -38.92 -35.17 8.06
N ARG A 424 -39.27 -34.08 8.76
CA ARG A 424 -40.67 -33.72 9.07
C ARG A 424 -41.48 -33.27 7.86
N LYS A 425 -40.84 -33.06 6.71
CA LYS A 425 -41.46 -32.64 5.43
C LYS A 425 -41.38 -33.72 4.36
N LEU A 426 -41.29 -34.99 4.76
CA LEU A 426 -41.36 -36.11 3.84
C LEU A 426 -42.83 -36.39 3.46
N PRO A 427 -43.12 -36.71 2.19
CA PRO A 427 -42.20 -37.02 1.09
C PRO A 427 -41.66 -35.81 0.29
N GLU A 428 -42.17 -34.58 0.51
CA GLU A 428 -41.84 -33.40 -0.31
C GLU A 428 -40.34 -33.05 -0.37
N LYS A 429 -39.59 -33.30 0.71
CA LYS A 429 -38.15 -33.00 0.83
C LYS A 429 -37.26 -34.24 0.84
N THR A 430 -37.70 -35.34 0.23
CA THR A 430 -36.96 -36.62 0.20
C THR A 430 -35.54 -36.46 -0.34
N GLN A 431 -35.34 -35.76 -1.46
CA GLN A 431 -34.00 -35.57 -2.04
C GLN A 431 -33.07 -34.78 -1.11
N GLN A 432 -33.57 -33.70 -0.49
CA GLN A 432 -32.77 -32.89 0.44
C GLN A 432 -32.46 -33.64 1.74
N PHE A 433 -33.41 -34.43 2.25
CA PHE A 433 -33.20 -35.29 3.42
C PHE A 433 -32.04 -36.29 3.19
N TYR A 434 -32.10 -37.08 2.12
CA TYR A 434 -31.05 -38.08 1.82
C TYR A 434 -29.72 -37.43 1.44
N LYS A 435 -29.72 -36.25 0.80
CA LYS A 435 -28.49 -35.50 0.50
C LYS A 435 -27.77 -35.07 1.78
N GLU A 436 -28.50 -34.49 2.74
CA GLU A 436 -27.95 -34.05 4.01
C GLU A 436 -27.56 -35.22 4.92
N LEU A 437 -28.35 -36.30 4.92
CA LEU A 437 -28.04 -37.55 5.61
C LEU A 437 -26.71 -38.15 5.12
N ASN A 438 -26.53 -38.27 3.79
CA ASN A 438 -25.28 -38.79 3.22
C ASN A 438 -24.10 -37.81 3.41
N ARG A 439 -24.34 -36.50 3.51
CA ARG A 439 -23.32 -35.50 3.87
C ARG A 439 -22.82 -35.74 5.30
N LEU A 440 -23.73 -35.83 6.26
CA LEU A 440 -23.40 -36.11 7.67
C LEU A 440 -22.73 -37.47 7.81
N ARG A 441 -23.27 -38.51 7.16
CA ARG A 441 -22.70 -39.87 7.17
C ARG A 441 -21.24 -39.88 6.74
N ARG A 442 -20.94 -39.29 5.57
CA ARG A 442 -19.56 -39.23 5.06
C ARG A 442 -18.64 -38.48 6.01
N ALA A 443 -19.09 -37.35 6.56
CA ALA A 443 -18.30 -36.59 7.52
C ALA A 443 -18.02 -37.39 8.82
N ALA A 444 -19.02 -38.06 9.37
CA ALA A 444 -18.87 -38.90 10.56
C ALA A 444 -17.88 -40.04 10.34
N ILE A 445 -17.92 -40.70 9.18
CA ILE A 445 -16.96 -41.75 8.82
C ILE A 445 -15.55 -41.17 8.66
N SER A 446 -15.41 -40.05 7.95
CA SER A 446 -14.12 -39.39 7.74
C SER A 446 -13.48 -38.90 9.05
N PHE A 447 -14.28 -38.51 10.04
CA PHE A 447 -13.81 -38.13 11.37
C PHE A 447 -13.64 -39.31 12.34
N GLY A 448 -14.06 -40.53 11.96
CA GLY A 448 -14.10 -41.68 12.86
C GLY A 448 -15.17 -41.58 13.96
N PHE A 449 -16.11 -40.65 13.85
CA PHE A 449 -17.17 -40.42 14.84
C PHE A 449 -18.38 -41.32 14.59
N ILE A 450 -18.18 -42.64 14.70
CA ILE A 450 -19.18 -43.65 14.33
C ILE A 450 -20.39 -43.64 15.26
N GLU A 451 -20.20 -43.33 16.55
CA GLU A 451 -21.27 -43.25 17.55
C GLU A 451 -22.35 -42.21 17.18
N LEU A 452 -21.98 -41.19 16.41
CA LEU A 452 -22.94 -40.21 15.90
C LEU A 452 -23.97 -40.84 14.94
N LEU A 453 -23.57 -41.85 14.17
CA LEU A 453 -24.48 -42.54 13.25
C LEU A 453 -25.52 -43.36 14.02
N ASP A 454 -25.10 -44.02 15.09
CA ASP A 454 -26.00 -44.76 15.98
C ASP A 454 -26.94 -43.81 16.73
N GLY A 455 -26.42 -42.68 17.21
CA GLY A 455 -27.22 -41.60 17.81
C GLY A 455 -28.23 -41.00 16.83
N LEU A 456 -27.84 -40.77 15.57
CA LEU A 456 -28.73 -40.24 14.54
C LEU A 456 -29.83 -41.25 14.17
N ALA A 457 -29.52 -42.54 14.10
CA ALA A 457 -30.50 -43.60 13.88
C ALA A 457 -31.56 -43.65 15.01
N ALA A 458 -31.12 -43.54 16.28
CA ALA A 458 -32.03 -43.47 17.43
C ALA A 458 -32.92 -42.21 17.40
N ILE A 459 -32.38 -41.07 16.95
CA ILE A 459 -33.15 -39.84 16.76
C ILE A 459 -34.24 -40.04 15.69
N PHE A 460 -33.94 -40.68 14.56
CA PHE A 460 -34.94 -40.93 13.51
C PHE A 460 -36.06 -41.87 13.97
N GLU A 461 -35.74 -42.90 14.75
CA GLU A 461 -36.77 -43.77 15.34
C GLU A 461 -37.67 -42.99 16.29
N ARG A 462 -37.10 -42.12 17.13
CA ARG A 462 -37.86 -41.24 18.01
C ARG A 462 -38.73 -40.26 17.23
N GLU A 463 -38.23 -39.67 16.16
CA GLU A 463 -39.04 -38.75 15.34
C GLU A 463 -40.16 -39.50 14.61
N CYS A 464 -39.93 -40.77 14.23
CA CYS A 464 -40.97 -41.62 13.65
C CYS A 464 -42.13 -41.89 14.62
N THR A 465 -41.87 -42.01 15.93
CA THR A 465 -42.93 -42.22 16.93
C THR A 465 -43.70 -40.95 17.30
N ILE A 466 -43.14 -39.77 17.02
CA ILE A 466 -43.70 -38.46 17.36
C ILE A 466 -44.41 -37.82 16.13
N LEU A 467 -44.51 -38.55 15.00
CA LEU A 467 -45.19 -38.06 13.81
C LEU A 467 -46.67 -37.72 14.12
N PRO A 468 -47.16 -36.54 13.68
CA PRO A 468 -48.57 -36.19 13.87
C PRO A 468 -49.46 -37.13 13.05
N GLY A 469 -50.71 -37.37 13.51
CA GLY A 469 -51.67 -38.22 12.79
C GLY A 469 -52.05 -37.73 11.39
N SER A 470 -51.67 -36.50 11.02
CA SER A 470 -51.81 -35.92 9.68
C SER A 470 -50.57 -36.11 8.78
N ALA A 471 -49.52 -36.78 9.25
CA ALA A 471 -48.30 -37.01 8.48
C ALA A 471 -48.51 -38.07 7.38
N HIS A 472 -47.86 -37.87 6.24
CA HIS A 472 -47.92 -38.81 5.12
C HIS A 472 -47.30 -40.16 5.48
N PRO A 473 -47.89 -41.32 5.10
CA PRO A 473 -47.41 -42.65 5.48
C PRO A 473 -45.97 -42.94 5.01
N ASP A 474 -45.55 -42.33 3.90
CA ASP A 474 -44.18 -42.44 3.40
C ASP A 474 -43.13 -41.87 4.37
N CYS A 475 -43.48 -40.89 5.21
CA CYS A 475 -42.55 -40.29 6.18
C CYS A 475 -42.01 -41.34 7.16
N ALA A 476 -42.90 -42.17 7.72
CA ALA A 476 -42.52 -43.24 8.63
C ALA A 476 -41.64 -44.28 7.93
N LEU A 477 -42.01 -44.70 6.71
CA LEU A 477 -41.26 -45.69 5.93
C LEU A 477 -39.83 -45.23 5.60
N GLN A 478 -39.67 -43.97 5.19
CA GLN A 478 -38.36 -43.41 4.87
C GLN A 478 -37.49 -43.23 6.13
N LEU A 479 -38.08 -42.81 7.25
CA LEU A 479 -37.33 -42.65 8.51
C LEU A 479 -36.87 -43.98 9.09
N THR A 480 -37.74 -45.00 9.11
CA THR A 480 -37.37 -46.35 9.56
C THR A 480 -36.31 -46.96 8.65
N HIS A 481 -36.43 -46.78 7.33
CA HIS A 481 -35.41 -47.22 6.37
C HIS A 481 -34.06 -46.54 6.62
N ALA A 482 -34.03 -45.21 6.73
CA ALA A 482 -32.80 -44.46 6.99
C ALA A 482 -32.12 -44.89 8.31
N ALA A 483 -32.89 -45.04 9.40
CA ALA A 483 -32.39 -45.51 10.68
C ALA A 483 -31.81 -46.94 10.60
N GLY A 484 -32.52 -47.84 9.93
CA GLY A 484 -32.08 -49.23 9.74
C GLY A 484 -30.81 -49.34 8.90
N VAL A 485 -30.67 -48.54 7.84
CA VAL A 485 -29.47 -48.54 6.99
C VAL A 485 -28.27 -47.95 7.71
N LEU A 486 -28.44 -46.88 8.50
CA LEU A 486 -27.34 -46.26 9.25
C LEU A 486 -26.61 -47.24 10.19
N ARG A 487 -27.31 -48.24 10.74
CA ARG A 487 -26.71 -49.24 11.65
C ARG A 487 -26.01 -50.40 10.95
N LYS A 488 -26.19 -50.56 9.63
CA LYS A 488 -25.62 -51.70 8.90
C LYS A 488 -24.13 -51.48 8.60
N PRO A 489 -23.29 -52.53 8.61
CA PRO A 489 -21.84 -52.39 8.44
C PRO A 489 -21.44 -51.77 7.09
N TYR A 490 -22.15 -52.09 6.01
CA TYR A 490 -21.89 -51.52 4.67
C TYR A 490 -22.18 -50.01 4.59
N SER A 491 -22.99 -49.46 5.51
CA SER A 491 -23.25 -48.02 5.56
C SER A 491 -22.04 -47.23 6.06
N ARG A 492 -21.01 -47.91 6.58
CA ARG A 492 -19.75 -47.33 7.03
C ARG A 492 -18.74 -47.15 5.89
N GLU A 493 -19.04 -47.63 4.69
CA GLU A 493 -18.19 -47.42 3.52
C GLU A 493 -18.37 -46.01 2.95
N VAL A 494 -17.27 -45.28 2.71
CA VAL A 494 -17.33 -43.89 2.22
C VAL A 494 -18.09 -43.75 0.90
N LYS A 495 -17.94 -44.72 -0.02
CA LYS A 495 -18.57 -44.73 -1.35
C LYS A 495 -20.06 -45.09 -1.34
N PHE A 496 -20.53 -45.76 -0.29
CA PHE A 496 -21.93 -46.18 -0.20
C PHE A 496 -22.86 -44.96 -0.09
N THR A 497 -23.98 -44.93 -0.80
CA THR A 497 -24.95 -43.83 -0.69
C THR A 497 -26.30 -44.39 -0.29
N ILE A 498 -26.87 -43.87 0.80
CA ILE A 498 -28.21 -44.26 1.25
C ILE A 498 -29.21 -43.67 0.26
N SER A 499 -29.90 -44.55 -0.46
CA SER A 499 -30.98 -44.19 -1.39
C SER A 499 -32.36 -44.26 -0.71
N PRO A 500 -33.32 -43.44 -1.17
CA PRO A 500 -34.70 -43.50 -0.69
C PRO A 500 -35.34 -44.85 -0.98
N LEU A 501 -36.24 -45.27 -0.09
CA LEU A 501 -37.06 -46.46 -0.31
C LEU A 501 -38.06 -46.13 -1.44
N ARG A 502 -38.20 -47.03 -2.42
CA ARG A 502 -39.27 -46.90 -3.43
C ARG A 502 -40.58 -47.35 -2.80
N THR A 503 -41.50 -46.42 -2.57
CA THR A 503 -42.82 -46.71 -2.01
C THR A 503 -43.90 -46.53 -3.05
N LYS A 504 -44.96 -47.34 -2.95
CA LYS A 504 -46.10 -47.33 -3.88
C LYS A 504 -47.03 -46.10 -3.72
N PHE A 505 -46.64 -45.16 -2.85
CA PHE A 505 -47.40 -43.93 -2.57
C PHE A 505 -46.94 -42.75 -3.43
N VAL A 506 -45.81 -42.91 -4.13
CA VAL A 506 -45.41 -42.01 -5.21
C VAL A 506 -46.04 -42.60 -6.47
N ASN A 507 -47.04 -41.93 -7.05
CA ASN A 507 -47.57 -42.35 -8.35
C ASN A 507 -46.42 -42.42 -9.36
N ASP A 508 -46.36 -43.51 -10.12
CA ASP A 508 -45.54 -43.60 -11.31
C ASP A 508 -45.97 -42.47 -12.26
N ASP A 509 -45.08 -41.50 -12.46
CA ASP A 509 -44.91 -40.81 -13.74
C ASP A 509 -43.74 -41.47 -14.49
#